data_AF-A0A016QK46-F1
#
_entry.id   AF-A0A016QK46-F1
#
_cell.length_a   1.000
_cell.length_b   1.000
_cell.length_c   1.000
_cell.angle_alpha   90.00
_cell.angle_beta   90.00
_cell.angle_gamma   90.00
#
_symmetry.space_group_name_H-M   'P 1'
#
loop_
_entity.id
_entity.type
_entity.pdbx_description
1 polymer ?
#
loop_
_entity_poly.entity_id
_entity_poly.type
_entity_poly.pdbx_seq_one_letter_code
_entity_poly.pdbx_strand_id
1 'polypeptide(L)'
;MLYRRQRNLSPLLVTVAALVGLALGFLAGRTTAPTPTLAGLVAPGVEHARKASGALEIVPLEYARAQPGNASSRDAARSAARQAQAELDAATLLRQLNPGGYREAQAALAALTNAIDTNRDPQVVQANVTRAQAALRELQAIGTP
;
A
#
# COMPACT_ATOMS: atom_id res chain seq x y z
N MET A 1 -18.73 -59.82 27.70
CA MET A 1 -17.52 -59.01 27.95
C MET A 1 -16.81 -58.78 26.62
N LEU A 2 -16.91 -57.59 26.04
CA LEU A 2 -16.31 -57.24 24.75
C LEU A 2 -14.84 -56.86 24.93
N TYR A 3 -13.94 -57.67 24.36
CA TYR A 3 -12.51 -57.40 24.31
C TYR A 3 -12.24 -56.16 23.45
N ARG A 4 -11.91 -55.02 24.07
CA ARG A 4 -11.39 -53.83 23.37
C ARG A 4 -9.96 -54.14 22.90
N ARG A 5 -9.79 -54.40 21.61
CA ARG A 5 -8.47 -54.57 20.96
C ARG A 5 -7.80 -53.21 20.84
N GLN A 6 -6.96 -52.88 21.82
CA GLN A 6 -6.15 -51.67 21.85
C GLN A 6 -5.11 -51.77 20.72
N ARG A 7 -5.37 -51.10 19.59
CA ARG A 7 -4.42 -50.99 18.48
C ARG A 7 -3.30 -50.06 18.93
N ASN A 8 -2.19 -50.65 19.39
CA ASN A 8 -0.94 -49.93 19.58
C ASN A 8 -0.43 -49.50 18.20
N LEU A 9 -0.83 -48.31 17.76
CA LEU A 9 -0.24 -47.63 16.61
C LEU A 9 1.22 -47.34 16.95
N SER A 10 2.12 -48.03 16.26
CA SER A 10 3.56 -47.83 16.44
C SER A 10 3.89 -46.34 16.24
N PRO A 11 4.55 -45.68 17.21
CA PRO A 11 4.86 -44.25 17.13
C PRO A 11 5.67 -43.93 15.86
N LEU A 12 6.46 -44.89 15.40
CA LEU A 12 7.27 -44.81 14.17
C LEU A 12 6.41 -44.66 12.90
N LEU A 13 5.25 -45.32 12.84
CA LEU A 13 4.31 -45.17 11.71
C LEU A 13 3.65 -43.79 11.70
N VAL A 14 3.38 -43.22 12.88
CA VAL A 14 2.81 -41.87 13.00
C VAL A 14 3.83 -40.82 12.53
N THR A 15 5.11 -40.98 12.89
CA THR A 15 6.17 -40.04 12.46
C THR A 15 6.39 -40.09 10.96
N VAL A 16 6.40 -41.29 10.37
CA VAL A 16 6.54 -41.47 8.91
C VAL A 16 5.35 -40.86 8.17
N ALA A 17 4.12 -41.11 8.65
CA ALA A 17 2.93 -40.52 8.05
C ALA A 17 2.93 -38.98 8.13
N ALA A 18 3.40 -38.42 9.26
CA ALA A 18 3.53 -36.97 9.43
C ALA A 18 4.56 -36.36 8.47
N LEU A 19 5.73 -36.98 8.33
CA LEU A 19 6.78 -36.53 7.40
C LEU A 19 6.33 -36.62 5.94
N VAL A 20 5.63 -37.70 5.57
CA VAL A 20 5.06 -37.86 4.23
C VAL A 20 3.98 -36.82 3.97
N GLY A 21 3.10 -36.55 4.93
CA GLY A 21 2.10 -35.49 4.84
C GLY A 21 2.72 -34.09 4.68
N LEU A 22 3.80 -33.81 5.40
CA LEU A 22 4.54 -32.54 5.31
C LEU A 22 5.24 -32.40 3.96
N ALA A 23 5.90 -33.46 3.48
CA ALA A 23 6.56 -33.47 2.19
C ALA A 23 5.57 -33.32 1.03
N LEU A 24 4.43 -34.03 1.08
CA LEU A 24 3.37 -33.92 0.08
C LEU A 24 2.68 -32.55 0.12
N GLY A 25 2.42 -32.01 1.31
CA GLY A 25 1.88 -30.66 1.48
C GLY A 25 2.83 -29.58 0.95
N PHE A 26 4.14 -29.74 1.17
CA PHE A 26 5.16 -28.84 0.65
C PHE A 26 5.31 -28.94 -0.87
N LEU A 27 5.28 -30.16 -1.44
CA LEU A 27 5.34 -30.38 -2.90
C LEU A 27 4.10 -29.82 -3.59
N ALA A 28 2.91 -30.12 -3.06
CA ALA A 28 1.64 -29.62 -3.58
C ALA A 28 1.54 -28.09 -3.46
N GLY A 29 2.01 -27.53 -2.34
CA GLY A 29 2.10 -26.09 -2.13
C GLY A 29 3.06 -25.39 -3.12
N ARG A 30 4.18 -26.03 -3.47
CA ARG A 30 5.12 -25.50 -4.46
C ARG A 30 4.55 -25.52 -5.88
N THR A 31 3.80 -26.56 -6.26
CA THR A 31 3.22 -26.67 -7.61
C THR A 31 1.96 -25.82 -7.80
N THR A 32 1.35 -25.35 -6.71
CA THR A 32 0.13 -24.52 -6.75
C THR A 32 0.40 -23.05 -6.44
N ALA A 33 1.61 -22.69 -5.99
CA ALA A 33 2.01 -21.31 -5.83
C ALA A 33 2.13 -20.65 -7.22
N PRO A 34 1.32 -19.62 -7.53
CA PRO A 34 1.46 -18.89 -8.79
C PRO A 34 2.87 -18.32 -8.89
N THR A 35 3.50 -18.46 -10.06
CA THR A 35 4.82 -17.89 -10.31
C THR A 35 4.74 -16.37 -10.07
N PRO A 36 5.64 -15.79 -9.24
CA PRO A 36 5.63 -14.35 -9.01
C PRO A 36 5.92 -13.65 -10.34
N THR A 37 4.90 -13.00 -10.89
CA THR A 37 5.05 -12.15 -12.07
C THR A 37 5.60 -10.79 -11.62
N LEU A 38 6.31 -10.09 -12.51
CA LEU A 38 6.74 -8.70 -12.24
C LEU A 38 5.54 -7.82 -11.86
N ALA A 39 4.38 -8.01 -12.50
CA ALA A 39 3.13 -7.36 -12.13
C ALA A 39 2.69 -7.67 -10.68
N GLY A 40 2.82 -8.93 -10.24
CA GLY A 40 2.52 -9.34 -8.86
C GLY A 40 3.46 -8.74 -7.82
N LEU A 41 4.73 -8.51 -8.17
CA LEU A 41 5.71 -7.84 -7.30
C LEU A 41 5.42 -6.34 -7.15
N VAL A 42 4.96 -5.69 -8.23
CA VAL A 42 4.71 -4.24 -8.28
C VAL A 42 3.32 -3.86 -7.73
N ALA A 43 2.36 -4.78 -7.76
CA ALA A 43 0.97 -4.56 -7.33
C ALA A 43 0.84 -3.93 -5.93
N PRO A 44 1.56 -4.35 -4.88
CA PRO A 44 1.49 -3.71 -3.57
C PRO A 44 1.93 -2.24 -3.61
N GLY A 45 3.00 -1.93 -4.35
CA GLY A 45 3.49 -0.56 -4.49
C GLY A 45 2.49 0.34 -5.23
N VAL A 46 1.85 -0.18 -6.28
CA VAL A 46 0.81 0.54 -7.04
C VAL A 46 -0.43 0.76 -6.19
N GLU A 47 -0.80 -0.21 -5.36
CA GLU A 47 -1.92 -0.06 -4.42
C GLU A 47 -1.67 1.04 -3.39
N HIS A 48 -0.45 1.12 -2.85
CA HIS A 48 -0.05 2.24 -2.00
C HIS A 48 -0.10 3.58 -2.74
N ALA A 49 0.36 3.64 -4.00
CA ALA A 49 0.24 4.86 -4.81
C ALA A 49 -1.23 5.25 -5.09
N ARG A 50 -2.14 4.28 -5.22
CA ARG A 50 -3.60 4.53 -5.33
C ARG A 50 -4.17 5.06 -4.04
N LYS A 51 -3.85 4.45 -2.89
CA LYS A 51 -4.27 4.94 -1.57
C LYS A 51 -3.77 6.35 -1.30
N ALA A 52 -2.53 6.65 -1.68
CA ALA A 52 -1.98 7.99 -1.61
C ALA A 52 -2.81 8.98 -2.43
N SER A 53 -3.18 8.61 -3.67
CA SER A 53 -4.02 9.46 -4.53
C SER A 53 -5.42 9.65 -3.95
N GLY A 54 -6.04 8.59 -3.42
CA GLY A 54 -7.37 8.64 -2.80
C GLY A 54 -7.40 9.52 -1.54
N ALA A 55 -6.34 9.47 -0.73
CA ALA A 55 -6.20 10.37 0.42
C ALA A 55 -6.17 11.86 0.00
N LEU A 56 -5.67 12.18 -1.21
CA LEU A 56 -5.63 13.57 -1.69
C LEU A 56 -7.00 14.11 -2.16
N GLU A 57 -8.00 13.26 -2.41
CA GLU A 57 -9.30 13.69 -2.92
C GLU A 57 -10.05 14.61 -1.95
N ILE A 58 -9.84 14.43 -0.65
CA ILE A 58 -10.50 15.21 0.39
C ILE A 58 -9.81 16.55 0.68
N VAL A 59 -8.53 16.70 0.30
CA VAL A 59 -7.70 17.86 0.64
C VAL A 59 -8.30 19.18 0.12
N PRO A 60 -8.72 19.31 -1.16
CA PRO A 60 -9.34 20.54 -1.65
C PRO A 60 -10.61 20.92 -0.89
N LEU A 61 -11.45 19.93 -0.60
CA LEU A 61 -12.74 20.13 0.07
C LEU A 61 -12.53 20.65 1.50
N GLU A 62 -11.67 19.98 2.27
CA GLU A 62 -11.40 20.37 3.65
C GLU A 62 -10.60 21.68 3.73
N TYR A 63 -9.65 21.89 2.81
CA TYR A 63 -8.91 23.15 2.79
C TYR A 63 -9.80 24.35 2.44
N ALA A 64 -10.76 24.19 1.51
CA ALA A 64 -11.74 25.23 1.21
C ALA A 64 -12.63 25.54 2.44
N ARG A 65 -13.07 24.49 3.17
CA ARG A 65 -13.82 24.64 4.43
C ARG A 65 -13.02 25.29 5.55
N ALA A 66 -11.69 25.25 5.49
CA ALA A 66 -10.81 25.88 6.47
C ALA A 66 -10.68 27.40 6.29
N GLN A 67 -10.94 27.94 5.10
CA GLN A 67 -10.85 29.39 4.81
C GLN A 67 -11.73 30.29 5.70
N PRO A 68 -12.98 29.93 6.07
CA PRO A 68 -13.76 30.69 7.05
C PRO A 68 -13.25 30.57 8.50
N GLY A 69 -12.03 30.09 8.74
CA GLY A 69 -11.42 29.98 10.08
C GLY A 69 -11.59 28.62 10.75
N ASN A 70 -12.02 27.59 10.02
CA ASN A 70 -12.22 26.26 10.57
C ASN A 70 -10.89 25.49 10.70
N ALA A 71 -10.31 25.50 11.90
CA ALA A 71 -9.06 24.81 12.20
C ALA A 71 -9.15 23.28 12.01
N SER A 72 -10.29 22.65 12.35
CA SER A 72 -10.42 21.19 12.24
C SER A 72 -10.40 20.72 10.79
N SER A 73 -11.01 21.48 9.87
CA SER A 73 -10.92 21.22 8.43
C SER A 73 -9.49 21.40 7.91
N ARG A 74 -8.72 22.36 8.43
CA ARG A 74 -7.29 22.48 8.06
C ARG A 74 -6.48 21.27 8.53
N ASP A 75 -6.73 20.81 9.75
CA ASP A 75 -6.07 19.63 10.29
C ASP A 75 -6.46 18.36 9.54
N ALA A 76 -7.70 18.24 9.07
CA ALA A 76 -8.15 17.16 8.19
C ALA A 76 -7.38 17.17 6.86
N ALA A 77 -7.27 18.33 6.20
CA ALA A 77 -6.48 18.48 4.97
C ALA A 77 -5.00 18.11 5.18
N ARG A 78 -4.42 18.55 6.29
CA ARG A 78 -3.04 18.21 6.68
C ARG A 78 -2.87 16.71 6.94
N SER A 79 -3.80 16.09 7.67
CA SER A 79 -3.79 14.66 7.96
C SER A 79 -3.87 13.83 6.69
N ALA A 80 -4.74 14.21 5.76
CA ALA A 80 -4.86 13.58 4.45
C ALA A 80 -3.57 13.67 3.62
N ALA A 81 -2.92 14.85 3.59
CA ALA A 81 -1.63 15.01 2.91
C ALA A 81 -0.52 14.14 3.54
N ARG A 82 -0.49 14.03 4.89
CA ARG A 82 0.46 13.16 5.60
C ARG A 82 0.18 11.68 5.37
N GLN A 83 -1.10 11.28 5.31
CA GLN A 83 -1.47 9.92 4.96
C GLN A 83 -0.99 9.57 3.54
N ALA A 84 -1.15 10.49 2.58
CA ALA A 84 -0.64 10.28 1.23
C ALA A 84 0.89 10.10 1.19
N GLN A 85 1.63 10.84 2.02
CA GLN A 85 3.08 10.66 2.17
C GLN A 85 3.43 9.28 2.76
N ALA A 86 2.75 8.87 3.84
CA ALA A 86 2.99 7.58 4.47
C ALA A 86 2.71 6.40 3.51
N GLU A 87 1.65 6.50 2.70
CA GLU A 87 1.36 5.52 1.66
C GLU A 87 2.44 5.51 0.57
N LEU A 88 2.91 6.67 0.10
CA LEU A 88 4.03 6.74 -0.85
C LEU A 88 5.33 6.15 -0.26
N ASP A 89 5.61 6.36 1.03
CA ASP A 89 6.77 5.81 1.71
C ASP A 89 6.72 4.28 1.84
N ALA A 90 5.51 3.71 1.98
CA ALA A 90 5.29 2.27 1.96
C ALA A 90 5.53 1.64 0.58
N ALA A 91 5.45 2.42 -0.51
CA ALA A 91 5.71 1.98 -1.88
C ALA A 91 7.22 1.85 -2.23
N THR A 92 7.98 1.19 -1.36
CA THR A 92 9.46 1.05 -1.45
C THR A 92 9.95 0.46 -2.78
N LEU A 93 9.22 -0.48 -3.37
CA LEU A 93 9.59 -1.08 -4.65
C LEU A 93 9.46 -0.08 -5.82
N LEU A 94 8.48 0.82 -5.79
CA LEU A 94 8.35 1.87 -6.82
C LEU A 94 9.53 2.84 -6.80
N ARG A 95 10.11 3.09 -5.61
CA ARG A 95 11.34 3.88 -5.49
C ARG A 95 12.52 3.24 -6.21
N GLN A 96 12.59 1.91 -6.23
CA GLN A 96 13.66 1.17 -6.93
C GLN A 96 13.42 1.12 -8.44
N LEU A 97 12.16 0.98 -8.87
CA LEU A 97 11.81 0.84 -10.28
C LEU A 97 11.77 2.19 -11.03
N ASN A 98 11.27 3.24 -10.40
CA ASN A 98 11.23 4.59 -10.97
C ASN A 98 11.65 5.64 -9.92
N PRO A 99 12.97 5.78 -9.65
CA PRO A 99 13.48 6.74 -8.68
C PRO A 99 13.24 8.21 -9.09
N GLY A 100 13.03 8.48 -10.38
CA GLY A 100 12.69 9.81 -10.89
C GLY A 100 11.26 10.19 -10.48
N GLY A 101 10.28 9.41 -10.93
CA GLY A 101 8.87 9.63 -10.62
C GLY A 101 8.57 9.57 -9.12
N TYR A 102 9.28 8.71 -8.38
CA TYR A 102 9.14 8.64 -6.92
C TYR A 102 9.56 9.95 -6.24
N ARG A 103 10.71 10.52 -6.64
CA ARG A 103 11.17 11.82 -6.11
C ARG A 103 10.24 12.95 -6.51
N GLU A 104 9.68 12.91 -7.71
CA GLU A 104 8.70 13.90 -8.15
C GLU A 104 7.40 13.85 -7.32
N ALA A 105 6.85 12.65 -7.11
CA ALA A 105 5.67 12.48 -6.24
C ALA A 105 5.95 12.93 -4.81
N GLN A 106 7.13 12.61 -4.26
CA GLN A 106 7.55 13.05 -2.94
C GLN A 106 7.68 14.58 -2.86
N ALA A 107 8.30 15.21 -3.87
CA ALA A 107 8.45 16.66 -3.93
C ALA A 107 7.09 17.37 -4.05
N ALA A 108 6.16 16.83 -4.86
CA ALA A 108 4.83 17.36 -5.02
C ALA A 108 4.01 17.28 -3.72
N LEU A 109 4.07 16.14 -3.01
CA LEU A 109 3.43 15.97 -1.71
C LEU A 109 4.04 16.90 -0.64
N ALA A 110 5.36 17.08 -0.64
CA ALA A 110 6.02 18.01 0.29
C ALA A 110 5.59 19.46 0.02
N ALA A 111 5.49 19.86 -1.25
CA ALA A 111 5.00 21.18 -1.64
C ALA A 111 3.54 21.40 -1.21
N LEU A 112 2.68 20.38 -1.34
CA LEU A 112 1.30 20.41 -0.85
C LEU A 112 1.24 20.61 0.67
N THR A 113 1.96 19.80 1.45
CA THR A 113 1.98 19.92 2.91
C THR A 113 2.45 21.30 3.34
N ASN A 114 3.53 21.82 2.72
CA ASN A 114 4.02 23.16 3.00
C ASN A 114 3.00 24.25 2.66
N ALA A 115 2.26 24.12 1.56
CA ALA A 115 1.21 25.06 1.19
C ALA A 115 0.06 25.09 2.21
N ILE A 116 -0.33 23.92 2.73
CA ILE A 116 -1.33 23.81 3.80
C ILE A 116 -0.81 24.42 5.11
N ASP A 117 0.44 24.11 5.48
CA ASP A 117 1.05 24.56 6.73
C ASP A 117 1.29 26.08 6.76
N THR A 118 1.66 26.66 5.62
CA THR A 118 1.85 28.11 5.47
C THR A 118 0.56 28.85 5.13
N ASN A 119 -0.59 28.16 5.16
CA ASN A 119 -1.92 28.72 4.92
C ASN A 119 -2.00 29.51 3.60
N ARG A 120 -1.45 28.94 2.53
CA ARG A 120 -1.44 29.54 1.18
C ARG A 120 -2.84 29.66 0.59
N ASP A 121 -2.95 30.42 -0.49
CA ASP A 121 -4.19 30.56 -1.24
C ASP A 121 -4.75 29.19 -1.67
N PRO A 122 -6.09 29.00 -1.65
CA PRO A 122 -6.73 27.76 -2.09
C PRO A 122 -6.33 27.30 -3.49
N GLN A 123 -6.07 28.25 -4.40
CA GLN A 123 -5.62 27.96 -5.76
C GLN A 123 -4.24 27.30 -5.79
N VAL A 124 -3.32 27.72 -4.91
CA VAL A 124 -1.98 27.13 -4.78
C VAL A 124 -2.08 25.72 -4.22
N VAL A 125 -2.93 25.51 -3.20
CA VAL A 125 -3.18 24.17 -2.66
C VAL A 125 -3.79 23.27 -3.72
N GLN A 126 -4.78 23.73 -4.47
CA GLN A 126 -5.38 22.97 -5.58
C GLN A 126 -4.36 22.60 -6.65
N ALA A 127 -3.49 23.52 -7.06
CA ALA A 127 -2.44 23.26 -8.02
C ALA A 127 -1.46 22.18 -7.52
N ASN A 128 -1.09 22.24 -6.23
CA ASN A 128 -0.23 21.23 -5.61
C ASN A 128 -0.92 19.86 -5.47
N VAL A 129 -2.23 19.81 -5.17
CA VAL A 129 -3.01 18.56 -5.19
C VAL A 129 -3.00 17.95 -6.58
N THR A 130 -3.32 18.74 -7.62
CA THR A 130 -3.31 18.26 -9.01
C THR A 130 -1.95 17.72 -9.41
N ARG A 131 -0.86 18.44 -9.07
CA ARG A 131 0.51 17.99 -9.35
C ARG A 131 0.84 16.68 -8.64
N ALA A 132 0.52 16.57 -7.35
CA ALA A 132 0.77 15.35 -6.58
C ALA A 132 -0.03 14.16 -7.12
N GLN A 133 -1.30 14.36 -7.48
CA GLN A 133 -2.13 13.33 -8.10
C GLN A 133 -1.61 12.90 -9.48
N ALA A 134 -1.08 13.82 -10.29
CA ALA A 134 -0.48 13.50 -11.57
C ALA A 134 0.77 12.62 -11.39
N ALA A 135 1.69 13.02 -10.52
CA ALA A 135 2.90 12.24 -10.22
C ALA A 135 2.58 10.85 -9.65
N LEU A 136 1.56 10.74 -8.79
CA LEU A 136 1.10 9.45 -8.27
C LEU A 136 0.47 8.56 -9.35
N ARG A 137 -0.27 9.14 -10.31
CA ARG A 137 -0.82 8.38 -11.45
C ARG A 137 0.27 7.83 -12.36
N GLU A 138 1.32 8.60 -12.62
CA GLU A 138 2.47 8.13 -13.39
C GLU A 138 3.16 6.94 -12.71
N LEU A 139 3.27 6.96 -11.38
CA LEU A 139 3.78 5.82 -10.62
C LEU A 139 2.87 4.58 -10.69
N GLN A 140 1.55 4.78 -10.72
CA GLN A 140 0.59 3.67 -10.87
C GLN A 140 0.67 3.01 -12.25
N ALA A 141 0.98 3.78 -13.31
CA ALA A 141 1.11 3.27 -14.67
C ALA A 141 2.26 2.26 -14.85
N ILE A 142 3.21 2.20 -13.91
CA ILE A 142 4.30 1.21 -13.91
C ILE A 142 3.76 -0.22 -13.72
N GLY A 143 2.62 -0.37 -13.04
CA GLY A 143 1.99 -1.68 -12.78
C GLY A 143 0.99 -2.14 -13.83
N THR A 144 0.72 -1.34 -14.86
CA THR A 144 -0.21 -1.71 -15.94
C THR A 144 0.57 -2.22 -17.16
N PRO A 145 0.30 -3.43 -17.66
CA PRO A 145 0.92 -3.94 -18.89
C PRO A 145 0.45 -3.18 -20.14
#